data_AF-A0AAD7AHY3-F1
#
_entry.id   AF-A0AAD7AHY3-F1
#
_cell.length_a   1.000
_cell.length_b   1.000
_cell.length_c   1.000
_cell.angle_alpha   90.00
_cell.angle_beta   90.00
_cell.angle_gamma   90.00
#
_symmetry.space_group_name_H-M   'P 1'
#
loop_
_entity.id
_entity.type
_entity.pdbx_description
1 polymer ?
#
loop_
_entity_poly.entity_id
_entity_poly.type
_entity_poly.pdbx_seq_one_letter_code
_entity_poly.pdbx_strand_id
1 'polypeptide(L)'
;MVAQVKELCDAYRPEIWWFDGHWAFRTQHAVDAINEAIAYIVSRTPNVQINDRTGATPELEAEKKKSQDFMPPRCTFRVYRDRAMPEVAPNVSWEHIGTVGTSWGRDKTQKVEDYKSGEQLWDIEQKVETLGGRVCWNLGPDLDGSLDEMEVASLREVAQLRRKSHTV
;
A
#
# COMPACT_ATOMS: atom_id res chain seq x y z
N MET A 1 4.40 -11.93 16.44
CA MET A 1 4.61 -11.66 15.00
C MET A 1 4.88 -12.93 14.20
N VAL A 2 6.06 -13.56 14.28
CA VAL A 2 6.44 -14.69 13.38
C VAL A 2 5.40 -15.82 13.35
N ALA A 3 4.91 -16.25 14.50
CA ALA A 3 3.89 -17.31 14.58
C ALA A 3 2.60 -16.95 13.81
N GLN A 4 2.13 -15.70 13.90
CA GLN A 4 0.94 -15.22 13.19
C GLN A 4 1.18 -15.13 11.68
N VAL A 5 2.39 -14.73 11.26
CA VAL A 5 2.76 -14.75 9.84
C VAL A 5 2.72 -16.17 9.30
N LYS A 6 3.26 -17.15 10.03
CA LYS A 6 3.24 -18.56 9.63
C LYS A 6 1.80 -19.07 9.50
N GLU A 7 0.95 -18.77 10.49
CA GLU A 7 -0.48 -19.10 10.46
C GLU A 7 -1.19 -18.56 9.21
N LEU A 8 -1.08 -17.26 8.93
CA LEU A 8 -1.69 -16.64 7.75
C LEU A 8 -1.12 -17.21 6.44
N CYS A 9 0.18 -17.47 6.39
CA CYS A 9 0.86 -18.04 5.23
C CYS A 9 0.35 -19.45 4.92
N ASP A 10 0.24 -20.30 5.93
CA ASP A 10 -0.20 -21.68 5.74
C ASP A 10 -1.70 -21.80 5.46
N ALA A 11 -2.52 -20.93 6.07
CA ALA A 11 -3.97 -20.92 5.88
C ALA A 11 -4.40 -20.32 4.54
N TYR A 12 -3.80 -19.20 4.12
CA TYR A 12 -4.34 -18.38 3.03
C TYR A 12 -3.41 -18.19 1.84
N ARG A 13 -2.10 -18.47 1.99
CA ARG A 13 -1.06 -18.24 0.97
C ARG A 13 -1.22 -16.92 0.18
N PRO A 14 -1.18 -15.74 0.84
CA PRO A 14 -1.39 -14.47 0.16
C PRO A 14 -0.36 -14.25 -0.96
N GLU A 15 -0.83 -13.73 -2.10
CA GLU A 15 0.04 -13.31 -3.22
C GLU A 15 0.74 -11.98 -2.92
N ILE A 16 0.16 -11.16 -2.04
CA ILE A 16 0.71 -9.88 -1.59
C ILE A 16 0.77 -9.86 -0.07
N TRP A 17 1.94 -9.55 0.47
CA TRP A 17 2.15 -9.25 1.88
C TRP A 17 2.46 -7.77 2.05
N TRP A 18 1.49 -7.04 2.59
CA TRP A 18 1.58 -5.61 2.82
C TRP A 18 1.89 -5.36 4.31
N PHE A 19 3.15 -5.12 4.62
CA PHE A 19 3.59 -4.78 5.97
C PHE A 19 3.39 -3.30 6.23
N ASP A 20 3.10 -2.94 7.48
CA ASP A 20 3.13 -1.55 7.93
C ASP A 20 4.16 -1.37 9.03
N GLY A 21 5.19 -0.58 8.72
CA GLY A 21 6.43 -0.57 9.48
C GLY A 21 7.52 0.25 8.81
N HIS A 22 7.21 1.43 8.27
CA HIS A 22 8.19 2.29 7.58
C HIS A 22 9.28 2.92 8.49
N TRP A 23 9.44 2.44 9.73
CA TRP A 23 10.40 2.97 10.71
C TRP A 23 11.52 1.97 11.00
N ALA A 24 12.66 2.50 11.43
CA ALA A 24 13.80 1.67 11.80
C ALA A 24 13.52 0.86 13.06
N PHE A 25 13.86 -0.42 13.05
CA PHE A 25 13.87 -1.25 14.25
C PHE A 25 15.01 -0.85 15.17
N ARG A 26 14.72 -0.83 16.47
CA ARG A 26 15.69 -0.47 17.52
C ARG A 26 16.37 -1.66 18.17
N THR A 27 15.99 -2.89 17.81
CA THR A 27 16.53 -4.12 18.39
C THR A 27 16.85 -5.13 17.31
N GLN A 28 17.94 -5.89 17.51
CA GLN A 28 18.31 -6.99 16.62
C GLN A 28 17.21 -8.06 16.59
N HIS A 29 16.55 -8.32 17.72
CA HIS A 29 15.44 -9.26 17.80
C HIS A 29 14.31 -8.94 16.81
N ALA A 30 13.92 -7.68 16.66
CA ALA A 30 12.89 -7.28 15.71
C ALA A 30 13.34 -7.48 14.26
N VAL A 31 14.61 -7.19 13.96
CA VAL A 31 15.23 -7.42 12.65
C VAL A 31 15.24 -8.91 12.31
N ASP A 32 15.65 -9.76 13.26
CA ASP A 32 15.68 -11.21 13.07
C ASP A 32 14.27 -11.78 12.86
N ALA A 33 13.31 -11.31 13.64
CA ALA A 33 11.92 -11.75 13.56
C ALA A 33 11.28 -11.40 12.19
N ILE A 34 11.51 -10.19 11.65
CA ILE A 34 10.98 -9.87 10.32
C ILE A 34 11.68 -10.69 9.23
N ASN A 35 13.00 -10.90 9.37
CA ASN A 35 13.78 -11.66 8.40
C ASN A 35 13.34 -13.13 8.36
N GLU A 36 13.04 -13.72 9.51
CA GLU A 36 12.48 -15.06 9.62
C GLU A 36 11.09 -15.11 8.97
N ALA A 37 10.22 -14.13 9.27
CA ALA A 37 8.87 -14.06 8.71
C ALA A 37 8.88 -13.97 7.17
N ILE A 38 9.68 -13.06 6.60
CA ILE A 38 9.81 -12.91 5.15
C ILE A 38 10.41 -14.16 4.50
N ALA A 39 11.44 -14.76 5.12
CA ALA A 39 12.03 -15.99 4.60
C ALA A 39 11.00 -17.13 4.54
N TYR A 40 10.15 -17.25 5.56
CA TYR A 40 9.06 -18.22 5.57
C TYR A 40 8.07 -17.95 4.45
N ILE A 41 7.58 -16.71 4.32
CA ILE A 41 6.64 -16.31 3.25
C ILE A 41 7.17 -16.69 1.86
N VAL A 42 8.41 -16.28 1.54
CA VAL A 42 9.05 -16.55 0.24
C VAL A 42 9.23 -18.04 -0.01
N SER A 43 9.48 -18.84 1.04
CA SER A 43 9.61 -20.30 0.90
C SER A 43 8.30 -21.02 0.55
N ARG A 44 7.14 -20.40 0.83
CA ARG A 44 5.81 -21.01 0.68
C ARG A 44 5.08 -20.53 -0.57
N THR A 45 5.29 -19.27 -0.96
CA THR A 45 4.63 -18.66 -2.11
C THR A 45 5.68 -18.13 -3.09
N PRO A 46 6.03 -18.91 -4.14
CA PRO A 46 6.86 -18.42 -5.23
C PRO A 46 6.22 -17.18 -5.87
N ASN A 47 7.03 -16.17 -6.21
CA ASN A 47 6.61 -14.89 -6.79
C ASN A 47 5.72 -14.00 -5.90
N VAL A 48 5.67 -14.25 -4.59
CA VAL A 48 4.99 -13.38 -3.62
C VAL A 48 5.47 -11.93 -3.74
N GLN A 49 4.54 -10.98 -3.68
CA GLN A 49 4.84 -9.56 -3.64
C GLN A 49 4.91 -9.08 -2.19
N ILE A 50 5.95 -8.31 -1.86
CA ILE A 50 6.19 -7.76 -0.52
C ILE A 50 6.52 -6.28 -0.67
N ASN A 51 5.85 -5.40 0.09
CA ASN A 51 6.15 -3.97 0.06
C ASN A 51 7.43 -3.64 0.86
N ASP A 52 7.97 -2.43 0.67
CA ASP A 52 9.20 -1.98 1.34
C ASP A 52 8.99 -1.41 2.77
N ARG A 53 7.80 -1.58 3.35
CA ARG A 53 7.46 -1.14 4.72
C ARG A 53 7.58 -2.26 5.76
N THR A 54 8.51 -3.19 5.55
CA THR A 54 8.77 -4.33 6.45
C THR A 54 9.47 -3.93 7.75
N GLY A 55 9.88 -2.67 7.89
CA GLY A 55 10.84 -2.23 8.89
C GLY A 55 12.25 -2.67 8.53
N ALA A 56 13.22 -1.83 8.84
CA ALA A 56 14.61 -2.07 8.48
C ALA A 56 15.55 -1.59 9.58
N THR A 57 16.84 -1.88 9.44
CA THR A 57 17.86 -1.25 10.28
C THR A 57 17.96 0.25 9.96
N PRO A 58 18.52 1.08 10.86
CA PRO A 58 18.75 2.49 10.59
C PRO A 58 19.52 2.75 9.28
N GLU A 59 20.46 1.86 8.93
CA GLU A 59 21.27 1.97 7.72
C GLU A 59 20.43 1.74 6.46
N LEU A 60 19.59 0.70 6.44
CA LEU A 60 18.68 0.44 5.31
C LEU A 60 17.64 1.56 5.15
N GLU A 61 17.12 2.10 6.25
CA GLU A 61 16.23 3.27 6.20
C GLU A 61 16.95 4.53 5.68
N ALA A 62 18.24 4.68 5.97
CA ALA A 62 19.04 5.76 5.39
C ALA A 62 19.23 5.58 3.87
N GLU A 63 19.49 4.37 3.39
CA GLU A 63 19.60 4.08 1.95
C GLU A 63 18.29 4.34 1.20
N LYS A 64 17.14 3.91 1.75
CA LYS A 64 15.81 4.19 1.19
C LYS A 64 15.52 5.68 1.01
N LYS A 65 16.08 6.53 1.88
CA LYS A 65 15.93 7.99 1.82
C LYS A 65 16.84 8.65 0.80
N LYS A 66 17.98 8.04 0.47
CA LYS A 66 18.92 8.57 -0.53
C LYS A 66 18.44 8.35 -1.96
N SER A 67 17.64 7.29 -2.19
CA SER A 67 17.17 6.94 -3.53
C SER A 67 15.74 6.43 -3.54
N GLN A 68 14.90 7.04 -4.39
CA GLN A 68 13.55 6.56 -4.68
C GLN A 68 13.52 5.21 -5.41
N ASP A 69 14.67 4.80 -5.97
CA ASP A 69 14.84 3.55 -6.72
C ASP A 69 15.41 2.42 -5.83
N PHE A 70 15.87 2.73 -4.61
CA PHE A 70 16.43 1.70 -3.75
C PHE A 70 15.34 0.74 -3.26
N MET A 71 15.36 -0.50 -3.73
CA MET A 71 14.51 -1.58 -3.21
C MET A 71 15.24 -2.32 -2.10
N PRO A 72 14.70 -2.38 -0.86
CA PRO A 72 15.29 -3.23 0.17
C PRO A 72 15.32 -4.70 -0.26
N PRO A 73 16.32 -5.48 0.17
CA PRO A 73 16.37 -6.90 -0.13
C PRO A 73 15.06 -7.60 0.26
N ARG A 74 14.60 -8.54 -0.58
CA ARG A 74 13.38 -9.35 -0.38
C ARG A 74 12.04 -8.59 -0.49
N CYS A 75 12.07 -7.29 -0.77
CA CYS A 75 10.89 -6.51 -1.14
C CYS A 75 10.76 -6.48 -2.67
N THR A 76 9.54 -6.32 -3.18
CA THR A 76 9.24 -6.35 -4.62
C THR A 76 8.64 -5.06 -5.14
N PHE A 77 8.07 -4.22 -4.27
CA PHE A 77 7.55 -2.91 -4.67
C PHE A 77 7.70 -1.87 -3.56
N ARG A 78 7.83 -0.60 -3.94
CA ARG A 78 7.92 0.54 -3.02
C ARG A 78 6.53 1.04 -2.65
N VAL A 79 6.38 1.46 -1.41
CA VAL A 79 5.29 2.31 -0.94
C VAL A 79 5.93 3.53 -0.26
N TYR A 80 5.82 4.69 -0.91
CA TYR A 80 6.31 5.95 -0.35
C TYR A 80 5.51 6.37 0.89
N ARG A 81 5.78 7.56 1.45
CA ARG A 81 4.97 8.08 2.57
C ARG A 81 3.48 8.08 2.23
N ASP A 82 2.63 8.06 3.25
CA ASP A 82 1.18 8.06 3.08
C ASP A 82 0.73 9.15 2.12
N ARG A 83 -0.02 8.74 1.08
CA ARG A 83 -0.56 9.61 0.03
C ARG A 83 0.51 10.36 -0.79
N ALA A 84 1.78 9.98 -0.68
CA ALA A 84 2.85 10.55 -1.49
C ALA A 84 2.97 9.84 -2.84
N MET A 85 3.57 10.56 -3.79
CA MET A 85 3.99 10.05 -5.10
C MET A 85 5.44 10.48 -5.33
N PRO A 86 6.24 9.71 -6.07
CA PRO A 86 7.55 10.17 -6.51
C PRO A 86 7.39 11.35 -7.48
N GLU A 87 8.39 12.23 -7.55
CA GLU A 87 8.38 13.38 -8.46
C GLU A 87 8.62 12.96 -9.91
N VAL A 88 9.41 11.90 -10.11
CA VAL A 88 9.73 11.30 -11.41
C VAL A 88 9.53 9.79 -11.33
N ALA A 89 9.21 9.15 -12.45
CA ALA A 89 8.98 7.71 -12.51
C ALA A 89 10.21 6.94 -11.96
N PRO A 90 10.04 6.12 -10.91
CA PRO A 90 11.14 5.34 -10.35
C PRO A 90 11.46 4.12 -11.23
N ASN A 91 12.68 3.62 -11.13
CA ASN A 91 13.13 2.41 -11.85
C ASN A 91 12.71 1.10 -11.17
N VAL A 92 11.75 1.16 -10.23
CA VAL A 92 11.24 0.03 -9.47
C VAL A 92 9.73 0.07 -9.44
N SER A 93 9.10 -1.10 -9.32
CA SER A 93 7.65 -1.18 -9.11
C SER A 93 7.26 -0.44 -7.81
N TRP A 94 6.14 0.27 -7.84
CA TRP A 94 5.65 1.02 -6.70
C TRP A 94 4.13 1.12 -6.66
N GLU A 95 3.60 1.41 -5.47
CA GLU A 95 2.18 1.53 -5.20
C GLU A 95 1.89 2.83 -4.45
N HIS A 96 0.93 3.60 -4.97
CA HIS A 96 0.31 4.70 -4.26
C HIS A 96 -0.82 4.16 -3.37
N ILE A 97 -0.76 4.50 -2.08
CA ILE A 97 -1.85 4.25 -1.14
C ILE A 97 -2.58 5.56 -0.84
N GLY A 98 -3.91 5.51 -0.86
CA GLY A 98 -4.74 6.69 -0.64
C GLY A 98 -6.05 6.36 0.06
N THR A 99 -6.58 7.35 0.77
CA THR A 99 -7.92 7.31 1.37
C THR A 99 -8.89 8.08 0.48
N VAL A 100 -10.15 7.65 0.39
CA VAL A 100 -11.19 8.42 -0.31
C VAL A 100 -11.52 9.67 0.50
N GLY A 101 -11.84 9.49 1.79
CA GLY A 101 -11.89 10.55 2.80
C GLY A 101 -10.51 10.99 3.30
N THR A 102 -10.46 11.44 4.56
CA THR A 102 -9.24 11.86 5.27
C THR A 102 -8.70 10.80 6.24
N SER A 103 -9.53 9.80 6.60
CA SER A 103 -9.18 8.70 7.51
C SER A 103 -8.93 7.36 6.79
N TRP A 104 -8.10 6.50 7.40
CA TRP A 104 -7.91 5.10 6.99
C TRP A 104 -9.00 4.18 7.58
N GLY A 105 -9.38 4.41 8.85
CA GLY A 105 -10.52 3.72 9.46
C GLY A 105 -11.82 4.51 9.30
N ARG A 106 -12.95 3.91 9.65
CA ARG A 106 -14.24 4.61 9.66
C ARG A 106 -14.21 5.83 10.56
N ASP A 107 -14.44 7.01 10.00
CA ASP A 107 -14.64 8.26 10.74
C ASP A 107 -16.00 8.88 10.37
N LYS A 108 -16.94 8.84 11.32
CA LYS A 108 -18.32 9.34 11.16
C LYS A 108 -18.41 10.87 11.29
N THR A 109 -17.32 11.55 11.62
CA THR A 109 -17.27 13.01 11.76
C THR A 109 -16.90 13.74 10.47
N GLN A 110 -16.39 13.00 9.47
CA GLN A 110 -16.10 13.52 8.14
C GLN A 110 -17.37 14.05 7.46
N LYS A 111 -17.21 15.15 6.74
CA LYS A 111 -18.28 15.80 5.95
C LYS A 111 -18.08 15.53 4.47
N VAL A 112 -19.06 15.89 3.65
CA VAL A 112 -19.05 15.63 2.19
C VAL A 112 -17.79 16.20 1.53
N GLU A 113 -17.35 17.38 1.95
CA GLU A 113 -16.15 18.06 1.48
C GLU A 113 -14.82 17.36 1.84
N ASP A 114 -14.82 16.42 2.79
CA ASP A 114 -13.64 15.64 3.17
C ASP A 114 -13.39 14.46 2.23
N TYR A 115 -14.38 14.09 1.41
CA TYR A 115 -14.29 13.02 0.43
C TYR A 115 -13.86 13.56 -0.93
N LYS A 116 -12.88 12.90 -1.54
CA LYS A 116 -12.48 13.19 -2.91
C LYS A 116 -13.60 12.80 -3.86
N SER A 117 -13.88 13.62 -4.87
CA SER A 117 -14.76 13.25 -5.98
C SER A 117 -14.15 12.14 -6.83
N GLY A 118 -14.95 11.46 -7.64
CA GLY A 118 -14.44 10.49 -8.60
C GLY A 118 -13.45 11.09 -9.59
N GLU A 119 -13.63 12.35 -10.00
CA GLU A 119 -12.68 13.06 -10.86
C GLU A 119 -11.32 13.27 -10.16
N GLN A 120 -11.32 13.69 -8.90
CA GLN A 120 -10.08 13.87 -8.14
C GLN A 120 -9.32 12.55 -7.94
N LEU A 121 -10.04 11.46 -7.64
CA LEU A 121 -9.45 10.13 -7.54
C LEU A 121 -8.93 9.64 -8.90
N TRP A 122 -9.66 9.91 -9.97
CA TRP A 122 -9.25 9.56 -11.33
C TRP A 122 -7.98 10.30 -11.77
N ASP A 123 -7.89 11.60 -11.50
CA ASP A 123 -6.69 12.39 -11.78
C ASP A 123 -5.46 11.84 -11.04
N ILE A 124 -5.66 11.38 -9.79
CA ILE A 124 -4.63 10.68 -9.03
C ILE A 124 -4.23 9.37 -9.71
N GLU A 125 -5.19 8.55 -10.14
CA GLU A 125 -4.89 7.29 -10.85
C GLU A 125 -4.10 7.53 -12.13
N GLN A 126 -4.51 8.51 -12.94
CA GLN A 126 -3.82 8.84 -14.20
C GLN A 126 -2.41 9.36 -13.95
N LYS A 127 -2.20 10.14 -12.89
CA LYS A 127 -0.86 10.57 -12.49
C LYS A 127 0.01 9.40 -12.04
N VAL A 128 -0.55 8.48 -11.25
CA VAL A 128 0.17 7.28 -10.78
C VAL A 128 0.54 6.37 -11.96
N GLU A 129 -0.38 6.18 -12.90
CA GLU A 129 -0.17 5.40 -14.12
C GLU A 129 0.93 6.03 -15.00
N THR A 130 0.92 7.35 -15.18
CA THR A 130 1.98 8.08 -15.91
C THR A 130 3.36 7.89 -15.28
N LEU A 131 3.41 7.68 -13.96
CA LEU A 131 4.62 7.42 -13.19
C LEU A 131 4.93 5.91 -13.04
N GLY A 132 4.22 5.04 -13.75
CA GLY A 132 4.45 3.58 -13.76
C GLY A 132 4.06 2.86 -12.47
N GLY A 133 3.20 3.46 -11.65
CA GLY A 133 2.73 2.88 -10.39
C GLY A 133 1.36 2.23 -10.50
N ARG A 134 0.95 1.58 -9.41
CA ARG A 134 -0.44 1.14 -9.20
C ARG A 134 -1.08 1.87 -8.02
N VAL A 135 -2.41 1.87 -7.93
CA VAL A 135 -3.16 2.53 -6.86
C VAL A 135 -3.88 1.50 -5.99
N CYS A 136 -3.80 1.71 -4.68
CA CYS A 136 -4.60 1.00 -3.68
C CYS A 136 -5.44 2.04 -2.90
N TRP A 137 -6.74 2.07 -3.19
CA TRP A 137 -7.69 2.91 -2.48
C TRP A 137 -8.23 2.19 -1.24
N ASN A 138 -8.11 2.86 -0.10
CA ASN A 138 -8.64 2.39 1.17
C ASN A 138 -10.15 2.69 1.29
N LEU A 139 -10.87 1.72 1.86
CA LEU A 139 -12.22 1.88 2.38
C LEU A 139 -12.20 1.65 3.89
N GLY A 140 -12.99 2.42 4.64
CA GLY A 140 -13.13 2.27 6.09
C GLY A 140 -14.50 1.71 6.48
N PRO A 141 -14.70 0.37 6.51
CA PRO A 141 -15.96 -0.23 6.93
C PRO A 141 -16.34 0.16 8.36
N ASP A 142 -17.64 0.26 8.62
CA ASP A 142 -18.20 0.42 9.96
C ASP A 142 -18.16 -0.90 10.76
N LEU A 143 -18.45 -0.83 12.06
CA LEU A 143 -18.40 -1.97 12.97
C LEU A 143 -19.32 -3.13 12.58
N ASP A 144 -20.41 -2.83 11.87
CA ASP A 144 -21.36 -3.83 11.35
C ASP A 144 -20.97 -4.37 9.96
N GLY A 145 -19.83 -3.94 9.41
CA GLY A 145 -19.34 -4.32 8.09
C GLY A 145 -19.96 -3.51 6.94
N SER A 146 -20.84 -2.54 7.21
CA SER A 146 -21.33 -1.62 6.19
C SER A 146 -20.22 -0.70 5.67
N LEU A 147 -20.33 -0.29 4.41
CA LEU A 147 -19.39 0.65 3.79
C LEU A 147 -19.95 2.07 3.85
N ASP A 148 -19.07 3.06 3.95
CA ASP A 148 -19.46 4.46 3.81
C ASP A 148 -19.94 4.75 2.38
N GLU A 149 -21.18 5.21 2.26
CA GLU A 149 -21.83 5.46 0.97
C GLU A 149 -21.08 6.51 0.13
N MET A 150 -20.43 7.48 0.78
CA MET A 150 -19.64 8.51 0.10
C MET A 150 -18.38 7.93 -0.52
N GLU A 151 -17.66 7.06 0.22
CA GLU A 151 -16.47 6.40 -0.32
C GLU A 151 -16.83 5.50 -1.51
N VAL A 152 -17.92 4.76 -1.38
CA VAL A 152 -18.44 3.88 -2.44
C VAL A 152 -18.89 4.69 -3.67
N ALA A 153 -19.55 5.84 -3.47
CA ALA A 153 -19.98 6.71 -4.55
C ALA A 153 -18.78 7.21 -5.38
N SER A 154 -17.74 7.75 -4.74
CA SER A 154 -16.55 8.24 -5.44
C SER A 154 -15.85 7.14 -6.23
N LEU A 155 -15.71 5.93 -5.67
CA LEU A 155 -15.09 4.81 -6.41
C LEU A 155 -15.96 4.30 -7.58
N ARG A 156 -17.29 4.39 -7.47
CA ARG A 156 -18.19 4.08 -8.60
C ARG A 156 -18.04 5.11 -9.73
N GLU A 157 -17.86 6.38 -9.40
CA GLU A 157 -17.56 7.42 -10.38
C GLU A 157 -16.24 7.15 -11.10
N VAL A 158 -15.16 6.80 -10.37
CA VAL A 158 -13.88 6.35 -10.96
C VAL A 158 -14.09 5.20 -11.94
N ALA A 159 -14.89 4.19 -11.56
CA ALA A 159 -15.19 3.05 -12.44
C ALA A 159 -15.96 3.45 -13.72
N GLN A 160 -16.75 4.53 -13.68
CA GLN A 160 -17.39 5.07 -14.88
C GLN A 160 -16.38 5.80 -15.77
N LEU A 161 -15.49 6.59 -15.19
CA LEU A 161 -14.43 7.32 -15.91
C LEU A 161 -13.47 6.34 -16.62
N ARG A 162 -13.02 5.30 -15.91
CA ARG A 162 -12.20 4.20 -16.47
C ARG A 162 -12.82 3.57 -17.72
N ARG A 163 -14.12 3.28 -17.69
CA ARG A 163 -14.80 2.66 -18.84
C ARG A 163 -14.83 3.59 -20.04
N LYS A 164 -15.07 4.89 -19.81
CA LYS A 164 -15.08 5.89 -20.90
C LYS A 164 -13.70 6.05 -21.55
N SER A 165 -12.61 6.03 -20.77
CA SER A 165 -11.25 6.19 -21.31
C SER A 165 -10.78 5.02 -22.17
N HIS A 166 -11.21 3.79 -21.88
CA HIS A 166 -10.83 2.58 -22.63
C HIS A 166 -11.65 2.34 -23.90
N THR A 167 -12.65 3.19 -24.19
CA THR A 167 -13.50 3.06 -25.39
C THR A 167 -13.06 4.00 -26.53
N VAL A 168 -11.91 4.67 -26.37
CA VAL A 168 -11.34 5.62 -27.36
C VAL A 168 -10.04 5.08 -27.92
#